data_AF-A0A382X8S6-F1
#
_entry.id   AF-A0A382X8S6-F1
#
_cell.length_a   1.000
_cell.length_b   1.000
_cell.length_c   1.000
_cell.angle_alpha   90.00
_cell.angle_beta   90.00
_cell.angle_gamma   90.00
#
_symmetry.space_group_name_H-M   'P 1'
#
loop_
_entity.id
_entity.type
_entity.pdbx_description
1 polymer ?
#
loop_
_entity_poly.entity_id
_entity_poly.type
_entity_poly.pdbx_seq_one_letter_code
_entity_poly.pdbx_strand_id
1 'polypeptide(L)'
;MIVVTRDRNHPKLTRVCLLVVTAFSVLGCGDGKPESVGPAQELVVLADPEEWVLLEPHVRDIFEKVLRTPQVEKIYSVRHGRVEDIKASKHLRRKNLMVLSTIDAENSVGEFLRTLLSPNVAA
;
A
#
# COMPACT_ATOMS: atom_id res chain seq x y z
N MET A 1 5.26 33.04 51.55
CA MET A 1 3.81 33.27 51.37
C MET A 1 3.59 33.78 49.95
N ILE A 2 3.35 32.89 48.99
CA ILE A 2 3.16 33.27 47.58
C ILE A 2 1.66 33.45 47.38
N VAL A 3 1.24 34.70 47.20
CA VAL A 3 -0.15 35.07 46.93
C VAL A 3 -0.47 34.64 45.50
N VAL A 4 -1.24 33.55 45.37
CA VAL A 4 -1.82 33.12 44.09
C VAL A 4 -2.88 34.15 43.72
N THR A 5 -2.55 35.03 42.76
CA THR A 5 -3.45 36.06 42.27
C THR A 5 -4.60 35.42 41.48
N ARG A 6 -5.79 35.57 42.08
CA ARG A 6 -7.15 35.35 41.57
C ARG A 6 -7.27 35.52 40.05
N ASP A 7 -7.62 34.40 39.40
CA ASP A 7 -7.91 34.28 37.98
C ASP A 7 -9.05 35.24 37.57
N ARG A 8 -8.73 36.18 36.70
CA ARG A 8 -9.67 37.17 36.19
C ARG A 8 -10.41 36.50 35.03
N ASN A 9 -11.58 35.95 35.33
CA ASN A 9 -12.43 35.24 34.37
C ASN A 9 -12.82 36.21 33.23
N HIS A 10 -12.02 36.23 32.16
CA HIS A 10 -12.25 37.02 30.97
C HIS A 10 -12.90 36.10 29.94
N PRO A 11 -14.24 35.98 29.91
CA PRO A 11 -14.93 35.04 29.02
C PRO A 11 -14.62 35.30 27.54
N LYS A 12 -14.20 36.53 27.21
CA LYS A 12 -13.74 36.92 25.88
C LYS A 12 -12.38 36.29 25.53
N LEU A 13 -11.43 36.26 26.49
CA LEU A 13 -10.09 35.68 26.28
C LEU A 13 -10.16 34.15 26.19
N THR A 14 -11.01 33.52 27.00
CA THR A 14 -11.27 32.07 26.94
C THR A 14 -11.92 31.67 25.62
N ARG A 15 -12.87 32.47 25.10
CA ARG A 15 -13.49 32.24 23.77
C ARG A 15 -12.47 32.40 22.63
N VAL A 16 -11.58 33.39 22.72
CA VAL A 16 -10.50 33.58 21.73
C VAL A 16 -9.53 32.41 21.74
N CYS A 17 -9.10 31.95 22.92
CA CYS A 17 -8.24 30.76 23.01
C CYS A 17 -8.92 29.51 22.44
N LEU A 18 -10.21 29.30 22.72
CA LEU A 18 -10.97 28.17 22.19
C LEU A 18 -11.06 28.21 20.65
N LEU A 19 -11.29 29.39 20.06
CA LEU A 19 -11.30 29.58 18.61
C LEU A 19 -9.94 29.31 17.99
N VAL A 20 -8.85 29.78 18.60
CA VAL A 20 -7.48 29.54 18.12
C VAL A 20 -7.14 28.06 18.18
N VAL A 21 -7.42 27.37 19.28
CA VAL A 21 -7.17 25.92 19.41
C VAL A 21 -7.99 25.12 18.38
N THR A 22 -9.24 25.50 18.15
CA THR A 22 -10.10 24.85 17.15
C THR A 22 -9.55 25.09 15.73
N ALA A 23 -9.06 26.29 15.43
CA ALA A 23 -8.46 26.63 14.15
C ALA A 23 -7.12 25.90 13.90
N PHE A 24 -6.32 25.64 14.95
CA PHE A 24 -5.08 24.85 14.81
C PHE A 24 -5.37 23.36 14.59
N SER A 25 -6.44 22.81 15.16
CA SER A 25 -6.81 21.40 14.99
C SER A 25 -7.19 21.03 13.55
N VAL A 26 -7.70 21.97 12.74
CA VAL A 26 -8.02 21.70 11.32
C VAL A 26 -6.79 21.73 10.41
N LEU A 27 -5.69 22.36 10.84
CA LEU A 27 -4.45 22.44 10.06
C LEU A 27 -3.58 21.17 10.18
N GLY A 28 -3.85 20.30 11.15
CA GLY A 28 -3.10 19.07 11.39
C GLY A 28 -3.52 17.87 10.51
N CYS A 29 -4.61 17.99 9.75
CA CYS A 29 -5.09 16.92 8.88
C CYS A 29 -4.36 16.98 7.52
N GLY A 30 -3.11 16.52 7.49
CA GLY A 30 -2.31 16.42 6.27
C GLY A 30 -2.69 15.19 5.44
N ASP A 31 -2.77 15.35 4.12
CA ASP A 31 -3.09 14.31 3.13
C ASP A 31 -1.95 13.30 2.85
N GLY A 32 -1.09 13.06 3.84
CA GLY A 32 0.10 12.22 3.72
C GLY A 32 -0.20 10.72 3.76
N LYS A 33 -1.11 10.20 2.93
CA LYS A 33 -1.19 8.75 2.76
C LYS A 33 0.10 8.26 2.08
N PRO A 34 0.72 7.17 2.57
CA PRO A 34 1.95 6.67 1.99
C PRO A 34 1.77 6.37 0.51
N GLU A 35 2.85 6.51 -0.25
CA GLU A 35 2.84 6.31 -1.70
C GLU A 35 2.39 4.89 -2.09
N SER A 36 2.60 3.94 -1.17
CA SER A 36 2.22 2.54 -1.33
C SER A 36 1.39 2.02 -0.17
N VAL A 37 0.38 1.21 -0.48
CA VAL A 37 -0.62 0.65 0.44
C VAL A 37 -0.56 -0.87 0.46
N GLY A 38 -1.01 -1.48 1.56
CA GLY A 38 -1.10 -2.94 1.71
C GLY A 38 -0.04 -3.56 2.63
N PRO A 39 -0.19 -4.85 2.95
CA PRO A 39 0.71 -5.55 3.87
C PRO A 39 2.13 -5.66 3.29
N ALA A 40 3.14 -5.41 4.11
CA ALA A 40 4.54 -5.46 3.68
C ALA A 40 5.00 -6.89 3.31
N GLN A 41 4.39 -7.91 3.94
CA GLN A 41 4.69 -9.33 3.74
C GLN A 41 3.73 -10.00 2.76
N GLU A 42 2.95 -9.26 1.96
CA GLU A 42 2.11 -9.84 0.91
C GLU A 42 2.72 -9.56 -0.46
N LEU A 43 2.94 -10.61 -1.26
CA LEU A 43 3.35 -10.52 -2.66
C LEU A 43 2.15 -10.90 -3.53
N VAL A 44 1.64 -9.92 -4.29
CA VAL A 44 0.59 -10.18 -5.27
C VAL A 44 1.23 -10.50 -6.61
N VAL A 45 0.84 -11.61 -7.20
CA VAL A 45 1.35 -12.06 -8.49
C VAL A 45 0.22 -12.03 -9.50
N LEU A 46 0.37 -11.23 -10.55
CA LEU A 46 -0.50 -11.22 -11.72
C LEU A 46 0.05 -12.21 -12.73
N ALA A 47 -0.69 -13.27 -12.96
CA ALA A 47 -0.38 -14.29 -13.95
C ALA A 47 -1.68 -14.80 -14.54
N ASP A 48 -1.64 -15.28 -15.78
CA ASP A 48 -2.81 -15.94 -16.37
C ASP A 48 -3.18 -17.15 -15.49
N PRO A 49 -4.47 -17.43 -15.21
CA PRO A 49 -4.85 -18.54 -14.36
C PRO A 49 -4.30 -19.90 -14.82
N GLU A 50 -4.20 -20.13 -16.13
CA GLU A 50 -3.69 -21.39 -16.68
C GLU A 50 -2.18 -21.53 -16.45
N GLU A 51 -1.44 -20.45 -16.70
CA GLU A 51 0.00 -20.38 -16.41
C GLU A 51 0.28 -20.44 -14.91
N TRP A 52 -0.57 -19.81 -14.11
CA TRP A 52 -0.41 -19.72 -12.65
C TRP A 52 -0.41 -21.10 -12.01
N VAL A 53 -1.26 -22.03 -12.48
CA VAL A 53 -1.29 -23.42 -11.97
C VAL A 53 0.09 -24.08 -12.07
N LEU A 54 0.83 -23.79 -13.14
CA LEU A 54 2.16 -24.35 -13.38
C LEU A 54 3.26 -23.59 -12.61
N LEU A 55 3.12 -22.27 -12.49
CA LEU A 55 4.14 -21.39 -11.88
C LEU A 55 4.02 -21.29 -10.36
N GLU A 56 2.83 -21.46 -9.80
CA GLU A 56 2.54 -21.28 -8.38
C GLU A 56 3.51 -22.03 -7.45
N PRO A 57 3.80 -23.34 -7.67
CA PRO A 57 4.70 -24.07 -6.78
C PRO A 57 6.10 -23.46 -6.74
N HIS A 58 6.61 -23.03 -7.90
CA HIS A 58 7.93 -22.43 -8.02
C HIS A 58 7.99 -21.05 -7.39
N VAL A 59 6.98 -20.22 -7.63
CA VAL A 59 6.90 -18.88 -7.05
C VAL A 59 6.78 -18.96 -5.51
N ARG A 60 5.96 -19.88 -4.99
CA ARG A 60 5.84 -20.09 -3.55
C ARG A 60 7.12 -20.58 -2.92
N ASP A 61 7.82 -21.54 -3.53
CA ASP A 61 9.10 -22.04 -3.01
C ASP A 61 10.17 -20.94 -2.91
N ILE A 62 10.21 -20.04 -3.89
CA ILE A 62 11.18 -18.93 -3.91
C ILE A 62 10.85 -17.87 -2.86
N PHE A 63 9.57 -17.46 -2.75
CA PHE A 63 9.18 -16.27 -1.98
C PHE A 63 8.55 -16.55 -0.61
N GLU A 64 7.86 -17.68 -0.42
CA GLU A 64 7.22 -18.03 0.87
C GLU A 64 8.18 -18.71 1.87
N LYS A 65 9.43 -18.26 1.91
CA LYS A 65 10.42 -18.78 2.86
C LYS A 65 10.05 -18.36 4.28
N VAL A 66 10.39 -19.23 5.23
CA VAL A 66 10.12 -19.00 6.65
C VAL A 66 11.37 -18.43 7.31
N LEU A 67 11.24 -17.24 7.91
CA LEU A 67 12.23 -16.66 8.81
C LEU A 67 12.07 -17.25 10.20
N ARG A 68 13.13 -17.88 10.69
CA ARG A 68 13.20 -18.40 12.05
C ARG A 68 13.82 -17.36 12.97
N THR A 69 13.00 -16.41 13.38
CA THR A 69 13.28 -15.57 14.56
C THR A 69 12.60 -16.19 15.78
N PRO A 70 12.71 -15.65 17.01
CA PRO A 70 11.99 -16.17 18.18
C PRO A 70 10.47 -16.35 17.92
N GLN A 71 9.93 -15.58 16.99
CA GLN A 71 8.62 -15.81 16.38
C GLN A 71 8.80 -16.28 14.93
N VAL A 72 8.17 -17.40 14.58
CA VAL A 72 8.20 -17.93 13.21
C VAL A 72 7.32 -17.06 12.31
N GLU A 73 7.92 -16.52 11.25
CA GLU A 73 7.23 -15.61 10.31
C GLU A 73 7.58 -15.97 8.86
N LYS A 74 6.69 -15.66 7.92
CA LYS A 74 6.97 -15.76 6.48
C LYS A 74 7.64 -14.49 5.97
N ILE A 75 8.59 -14.60 5.03
CA ILE A 75 9.14 -13.45 4.33
C ILE A 75 8.04 -12.79 3.49
N TYR A 76 7.37 -13.59 2.66
CA TYR A 76 6.18 -13.19 1.91
C TYR A 76 5.10 -14.27 2.00
N SER A 77 3.85 -13.82 1.92
CA SER A 77 2.69 -14.64 1.58
C SER A 77 2.33 -14.36 0.14
N VAL A 78 2.36 -15.38 -0.70
CA VAL A 78 2.10 -15.26 -2.13
C VAL A 78 0.60 -15.39 -2.37
N ARG A 79 0.04 -14.41 -3.09
CA ARG A 79 -1.35 -14.37 -3.50
C ARG A 79 -1.46 -14.17 -5.00
N HIS A 80 -2.23 -15.02 -5.67
CA HIS A 80 -2.62 -14.81 -7.06
C HIS A 80 -3.61 -13.64 -7.15
N GLY A 81 -3.33 -12.71 -8.05
CA GLY A 81 -4.17 -11.56 -8.34
C GLY A 81 -4.57 -11.53 -9.81
N ARG A 82 -5.70 -10.90 -10.08
CA ARG A 82 -6.18 -10.66 -11.44
C ARG A 82 -5.94 -9.21 -11.85
N VAL A 83 -5.73 -8.98 -13.14
CA VAL A 83 -5.44 -7.64 -13.68
C VAL A 83 -6.63 -6.70 -13.46
N GLU A 84 -7.84 -7.23 -13.57
CA GLU A 84 -9.09 -6.48 -13.42
C GLU A 84 -9.22 -5.92 -12.00
N ASP A 85 -8.83 -6.71 -10.99
CA ASP A 85 -8.82 -6.30 -9.58
C ASP A 85 -7.85 -5.15 -9.33
N ILE A 86 -6.75 -5.09 -10.11
CA ILE A 86 -5.72 -4.05 -9.98
C ILE A 86 -6.06 -2.78 -10.74
N LYS A 87 -6.69 -2.86 -11.90
CA LYS A 87 -7.12 -1.68 -12.66
C LYS A 87 -8.25 -0.92 -11.97
N ALA A 88 -9.17 -1.63 -11.31
CA ALA A 88 -10.37 -1.04 -10.68
C ALA A 88 -10.10 -0.37 -9.32
N SER A 89 -9.01 -0.73 -8.66
CA SER A 89 -8.67 -0.27 -7.32
C SER A 89 -7.28 0.36 -7.33
N LYS A 90 -6.94 1.20 -6.36
CA LYS A 90 -5.60 1.87 -6.30
C LYS A 90 -4.43 0.88 -6.05
N HIS A 91 -4.57 -0.39 -6.44
CA HIS A 91 -3.64 -1.49 -6.22
C HIS A 91 -2.35 -1.41 -7.05
N LEU A 92 -2.26 -0.51 -8.05
CA LEU A 92 -0.95 -0.12 -8.60
C LEU A 92 -0.01 0.44 -7.50
N ARG A 93 -0.57 0.94 -6.39
CA ARG A 93 0.19 1.38 -5.22
C ARG A 93 0.51 0.24 -4.25
N ARG A 94 0.32 -1.03 -4.60
CA ARG A 94 0.73 -2.13 -3.71
C ARG A 94 2.24 -2.18 -3.59
N LYS A 95 2.73 -2.42 -2.37
CA LYS A 95 4.17 -2.44 -2.07
C LYS A 95 4.92 -3.55 -2.81
N ASN A 96 4.33 -4.74 -2.94
CA ASN A 96 4.95 -5.86 -3.64
C ASN A 96 3.97 -6.42 -4.68
N LEU A 97 4.23 -6.09 -5.93
CA LEU A 97 3.48 -6.54 -7.10
C LEU A 97 4.46 -7.19 -8.08
N MET A 98 4.13 -8.40 -8.54
CA MET A 98 4.86 -9.11 -9.57
C MET A 98 3.91 -9.40 -10.73
N VAL A 99 4.38 -9.19 -11.96
CA VAL A 99 3.65 -9.51 -13.18
C VAL A 99 4.42 -10.59 -13.92
N LEU A 100 3.78 -11.72 -14.19
CA LEU A 100 4.34 -12.87 -14.88
C LEU A 100 3.48 -13.17 -16.10
N SER A 101 4.06 -12.98 -17.28
CA SER A 101 3.48 -13.34 -18.58
C SER A 101 4.58 -13.25 -19.63
N THR A 102 4.38 -13.86 -20.79
CA THR A 102 5.25 -13.64 -21.94
C THR A 102 4.90 -12.33 -22.63
N ILE A 103 5.88 -11.70 -23.30
CA ILE A 103 5.68 -10.41 -23.97
C ILE A 103 4.73 -10.56 -25.19
N ASP A 104 4.63 -11.75 -25.76
CA ASP A 104 3.80 -12.13 -26.89
C ASP A 104 2.43 -12.72 -26.49
N ALA A 105 2.15 -12.91 -25.19
CA ALA A 105 0.88 -13.46 -24.73
C ALA A 105 -0.33 -12.61 -25.14
N GLU A 106 -1.35 -13.24 -25.72
CA GLU A 106 -2.62 -12.62 -26.13
C GLU A 106 -3.67 -12.63 -24.99
N ASN A 107 -3.23 -12.61 -23.73
CA ASN A 107 -4.10 -12.59 -22.56
C ASN A 107 -4.06 -11.22 -21.84
N SER A 108 -4.98 -11.02 -20.89
CA SER A 108 -5.12 -9.72 -20.20
C SER A 108 -3.88 -9.33 -19.38
N VAL A 109 -3.07 -10.31 -18.97
CA VAL A 109 -1.81 -10.10 -18.24
C VAL A 109 -0.70 -9.68 -19.19
N GLY A 110 -0.58 -10.30 -20.36
CA GLY A 110 0.37 -9.93 -21.41
C GLY A 110 0.09 -8.53 -21.96
N GLU A 111 -1.19 -8.21 -22.22
CA GLU A 111 -1.62 -6.85 -22.57
C GLU A 111 -1.22 -5.85 -21.48
N PHE A 112 -1.49 -6.17 -20.21
CA PHE A 112 -1.11 -5.31 -19.10
C PHE A 112 0.41 -5.13 -19.01
N LEU A 113 1.19 -6.20 -19.16
CA LEU A 113 2.65 -6.17 -19.15
C LEU A 113 3.18 -5.22 -20.23
N ARG A 114 2.64 -5.28 -21.45
CA ARG A 114 3.04 -4.36 -22.55
C ARG A 114 2.79 -2.90 -22.21
N THR A 115 1.72 -2.58 -21.47
CA THR A 115 1.49 -1.19 -21.03
C THR A 115 2.55 -0.67 -20.05
N LEU A 116 3.28 -1.57 -19.38
CA LEU A 116 4.37 -1.22 -18.46
C LEU A 116 5.72 -1.11 -19.17
N LEU A 117 5.87 -1.68 -20.37
CA LEU A 117 7.10 -1.69 -21.13
C LEU A 117 7.21 -0.45 -22.03
N SER A 118 8.45 -0.05 -22.33
CA SER A 118 8.68 1.02 -23.31
C SER A 118 8.47 0.51 -24.74
N PRO A 119 8.16 1.38 -25.71
CA PRO A 119 7.94 0.97 -27.11
C PRO A 119 9.12 0.20 -27.73
N ASN A 120 10.35 0.45 -27.26
CA ASN A 120 11.55 -0.21 -27.75
C ASN A 120 11.70 -1.66 -27.28
N VAL A 121 10.93 -2.09 -26.28
CA VAL A 121 10.95 -3.45 -25.71
C VAL A 121 9.65 -4.21 -26.05
N ALA A 122 8.57 -3.48 -26.31
CA ALA A 122 7.26 -4.04 -26.63
C ALA A 122 7.06 -4.36 -28.13
N ALA A 123 7.99 -3.93 -29.00
CA ALA A 123 7.99 -4.19 -30.45
C ALA A 123 8.72 -5.49 -30.79
#